data_AF-A0ABD5SE73-F1
#
_entry.id   AF-A0ABD5SE73-F1
#
_cell.length_a   1.000
_cell.length_b   1.000
_cell.length_c   1.000
_cell.angle_alpha   90.00
_cell.angle_beta   90.00
_cell.angle_gamma   90.00
#
_symmetry.space_group_name_H-M   'P 1'
#
loop_
_entity.id
_entity.type
_entity.pdbx_description
1 polymer ?
#
loop_
_entity_poly.entity_id
_entity_poly.type
_entity_poly.pdbx_seq_one_letter_code
_entity_poly.pdbx_strand_id
1 'polypeptide(L)' 'PGVSCDVASVQTNIVFLNVDQTVAIQALASKLKAQGILISPGYQGMRLVTHLDVNRASIDRLISEWRACL' A
#
# COMPACT_ATOMS: atom_id res chain seq x y z
N PRO A 1 -7.43 -10.23 -3.87
CA PRO A 1 -8.78 -9.63 -4.03
C PRO A 1 -8.74 -8.16 -3.62
N GLY A 2 -9.49 -7.24 -4.24
CA GLY A 2 -9.59 -5.87 -3.76
C GLY A 2 -8.46 -4.90 -4.15
N VAL A 3 -7.38 -5.38 -4.79
CA VAL A 3 -6.25 -4.56 -5.25
C VAL A 3 -5.76 -5.08 -6.59
N SER A 4 -5.45 -4.17 -7.50
CA SER A 4 -4.77 -4.44 -8.76
C SER A 4 -3.56 -3.51 -8.92
N CYS A 5 -2.48 -4.03 -9.50
CA CYS A 5 -1.31 -3.27 -9.87
C CYS A 5 -0.77 -3.79 -11.21
N ASP A 6 -0.27 -2.89 -12.05
CA ASP A 6 0.46 -3.28 -13.26
C ASP A 6 1.94 -3.41 -12.92
N VAL A 7 2.38 -4.65 -12.69
CA VAL A 7 3.77 -4.95 -12.32
C VAL A 7 4.75 -4.58 -13.44
N ALA A 8 4.34 -4.66 -14.71
CA ALA A 8 5.21 -4.33 -15.84
C ALA A 8 5.48 -2.81 -15.94
N SER A 9 4.60 -1.99 -15.36
CA SER A 9 4.77 -0.53 -15.29
C SER A 9 5.74 -0.09 -14.17
N VAL A 10 6.12 -0.99 -13.26
CA VAL A 10 7.01 -0.66 -12.13
C VAL A 10 8.45 -0.59 -12.62
N GLN A 11 8.90 0.62 -12.96
CA GLN A 11 10.26 0.87 -13.48
C GLN A 11 11.20 1.55 -12.48
N THR A 12 10.67 2.01 -11.34
CA THR A 12 11.39 2.81 -10.35
C THR A 12 11.04 2.37 -8.92
N ASN A 13 11.24 3.26 -7.95
CA ASN A 13 10.83 3.12 -6.57
C ASN A 13 9.32 3.39 -6.33
N ILE A 14 8.50 3.45 -7.39
CA ILE A 14 7.08 3.76 -7.30
C ILE A 14 6.25 2.59 -7.79
N VAL A 15 5.28 2.17 -6.98
CA VAL A 15 4.25 1.18 -7.35
C VAL A 15 2.90 1.86 -7.43
N PHE A 16 2.22 1.70 -8.57
CA PHE A 16 0.86 2.18 -8.78
C PHE A 16 -0.15 1.09 -8.47
N LEU A 17 -1.19 1.44 -7.72
CA LEU A 17 -2.25 0.55 -7.28
C LEU A 17 -3.61 1.15 -7.62
N ASN A 18 -4.54 0.28 -8.00
CA ASN A 18 -5.97 0.55 -7.89
C ASN A 18 -6.53 -0.33 -6.78
N VAL A 19 -7.33 0.27 -5.92
CA VAL A 19 -7.93 -0.35 -4.74
C VAL A 19 -9.44 -0.30 -4.89
N ASP A 20 -10.08 -1.45 -4.75
CA ASP A 20 -11.54 -1.55 -4.84
C ASP A 20 -12.20 -0.79 -3.68
N GLN A 21 -13.40 -0.25 -3.92
CA GLN A 21 -14.15 0.49 -2.89
C GLN A 21 -14.59 -0.39 -1.70
N THR A 22 -14.51 -1.71 -1.85
CA THR A 22 -14.79 -2.67 -0.78
C THR A 22 -13.68 -2.71 0.27
N VAL A 23 -12.48 -2.21 -0.05
CA VAL A 23 -11.35 -2.16 0.88
C VAL A 23 -11.44 -0.91 1.75
N ALA A 24 -11.38 -1.08 3.07
CA ALA A 24 -11.37 0.02 4.03
C ALA A 24 -9.99 0.73 4.09
N ILE A 25 -9.56 1.32 2.96
CA ILE A 25 -8.21 1.85 2.77
C ILE A 25 -7.85 2.98 3.76
N GLN A 26 -8.82 3.77 4.20
CA GLN A 26 -8.63 4.83 5.21
C GLN A 26 -8.35 4.25 6.60
N ALA A 27 -9.03 3.14 6.96
CA ALA A 27 -8.78 2.43 8.21
C ALA A 27 -7.40 1.77 8.18
N LEU A 28 -7.04 1.16 7.05
CA LEU A 28 -5.70 0.60 6.83
C LEU A 28 -4.61 1.67 6.96
N ALA A 29 -4.77 2.82 6.31
CA ALA A 29 -3.82 3.93 6.41
C ALA A 29 -3.66 4.43 7.85
N SER A 30 -4.75 4.50 8.62
CA SER A 30 -4.71 4.90 10.02
C SER A 30 -3.97 3.88 10.89
N LYS A 31 -4.19 2.59 10.65
CA LYS A 31 -3.50 1.49 11.36
C LYS A 31 -2.00 1.46 11.04
N LEU A 32 -1.64 1.59 9.77
CA LEU A 32 -0.26 1.63 9.32
C LEU A 32 0.49 2.85 9.86
N LYS A 33 -0.17 4.01 9.95
CA LYS A 33 0.42 5.22 10.55
C LYS A 33 0.83 4.99 11.99
N ALA A 34 0.05 4.26 12.78
CA ALA A 34 0.40 3.89 14.15
C ALA A 34 1.61 2.95 14.24
N GLN A 35 1.95 2.27 13.15
CA GLN A 35 3.11 1.38 13.02
C GLN A 35 4.30 2.07 12.34
N GLY A 36 4.25 3.38 12.12
CA GLY A 36 5.31 4.15 11.45
C GLY A 36 5.32 4.04 9.92
N ILE A 37 4.31 3.42 9.31
CA ILE A 37 4.17 3.30 7.87
C ILE A 37 3.15 4.34 7.38
N LEU A 38 3.61 5.34 6.63
CA LEU A 38 2.74 6.37 6.08
C LEU A 38 2.33 6.00 4.64
N ILE A 39 1.03 5.91 4.40
CA ILE A 39 0.45 5.77 3.07
C ILE A 39 -0.58 6.87 2.82
N SER A 40 -0.68 7.34 1.58
CA SER A 40 -1.76 8.23 1.15
C SER A 40 -2.91 7.36 0.61
N PRO A 41 -4.02 7.19 1.36
CA PRO A 41 -5.11 6.33 0.92
C PRO A 41 -5.80 6.92 -0.32
N GLY A 42 -6.08 6.05 -1.30
CA GLY A 42 -6.80 6.41 -2.51
C GLY A 42 -7.31 5.14 -3.21
N TYR A 43 -8.45 5.26 -3.89
CA TYR A 43 -9.05 4.12 -4.60
C TYR A 43 -8.48 3.95 -6.02
N GLN A 44 -8.14 5.03 -6.71
CA GLN A 44 -7.61 4.97 -8.07
C GLN A 44 -6.28 5.71 -8.15
N GLY A 45 -5.30 5.10 -8.84
CA GLY A 45 -3.99 5.70 -9.05
C GLY A 45 -3.20 5.96 -7.76
N MET A 46 -3.42 5.13 -6.74
CA MET A 46 -2.66 5.21 -5.49
C MET A 46 -1.18 4.91 -5.79
N ARG A 47 -0.28 5.72 -5.23
CA ARG A 47 1.17 5.63 -5.44
C ARG A 47 1.86 5.27 -4.14
N LEU A 48 2.54 4.14 -4.12
CA LEU A 48 3.46 3.78 -3.04
C LEU A 48 4.88 4.07 -3.48
N VAL A 49 5.62 4.82 -2.67
CA VAL A 49 6.98 5.26 -2.99
C VAL A 49 7.94 4.70 -1.95
N THR A 50 8.91 3.90 -2.37
CA THR A 50 9.99 3.45 -1.50
C THR A 50 11.12 4.48 -1.48
N HIS A 51 11.72 4.68 -0.31
CA HIS A 51 12.91 5.51 -0.11
C HIS A 51 13.97 4.70 0.64
N LEU A 52 15.13 5.30 0.92
CA LEU A 52 16.27 4.61 1.55
C LEU A 52 15.90 3.91 2.88
N ASP A 53 14.97 4.48 3.64
CA ASP A 53 14.56 3.96 4.96
C ASP A 53 13.47 2.88 4.87
N VAL A 54 12.95 2.58 3.68
CA VAL A 54 11.98 1.50 3.51
C VAL A 54 12.72 0.18 3.38
N ASN A 55 12.64 -0.63 4.44
CA ASN A 55 13.21 -1.96 4.47
C ASN A 55 12.18 -3.05 4.17
N ARG A 56 12.67 -4.27 3.99
CA ARG A 56 11.85 -5.46 3.72
C ARG A 56 10.81 -5.72 4.81
N ALA A 57 11.16 -5.56 6.08
CA ALA A 57 10.23 -5.80 7.18
C ALA A 57 9.03 -4.83 7.16
N SER A 58 9.24 -3.57 6.77
CA SER A 58 8.17 -2.60 6.56
C SER A 58 7.24 -3.01 5.42
N ILE A 59 7.78 -3.57 4.33
CA ILE A 59 7.00 -4.07 3.20
C ILE A 59 6.18 -5.31 3.61
N ASP A 60 6.80 -6.26 4.30
CA ASP A 60 6.12 -7.47 4.77
C ASP A 60 4.97 -7.12 5.73
N ARG A 61 5.19 -6.13 6.59
CA ARG A 61 4.17 -5.63 7.51
C ARG A 61 3.03 -4.94 6.77
N LEU A 62 3.32 -4.10 5.78
CA LEU A 62 2.32 -3.51 4.90
C LEU A 62 1.43 -4.60 4.27
N ILE A 63 2.05 -5.64 3.69
CA ILE A 63 1.34 -6.74 3.03
C ILE A 63 0.47 -7.52 4.02
N SER A 64 0.99 -7.78 5.23
CA SER A 64 0.25 -8.48 6.28
C SER A 64 -0.99 -7.71 6.74
N GLU A 65 -0.84 -6.40 6.98
CA GLU A 65 -1.96 -5.54 7.39
C GLU A 65 -3.00 -5.40 6.27
N TRP A 66 -2.53 -5.32 5.02
CA TRP A 66 -3.42 -5.26 3.88
C TRP A 66 -4.28 -6.53 3.77
N ARG A 67 -3.67 -7.71 3.90
CA ARG A 67 -4.38 -9.00 3.86
C ARG A 67 -5.43 -9.13 4.97
N ALA A 68 -5.21 -8.50 6.13
CA ALA A 68 -6.17 -8.49 7.22
C ALA A 68 -7.37 -7.56 6.99
N CYS A 69 -7.29 -6.67 6.00
CA CYS A 69 -8.36 -5.73 5.62
C CYS A 69 -9.14 -6.17 4.36
N LEU A 70 -8.80 -7.32 3.78
CA LEU A 70 -9.52 -7.96 2.68
C LEU A 70 -10.54 -8.98 3.22
#